data_AF-A0A2V9JFE8-F1
#
_entry.id   AF-A0A2V9JFE8-F1
#
_cell.length_a   1.000
_cell.length_b   1.000
_cell.length_c   1.000
_cell.angle_alpha   90.00
_cell.angle_beta   90.00
_cell.angle_gamma   90.00
#
_symmetry.space_group_name_H-M   'P 1'
#
loop_
_entity.id
_entity.type
_entity.pdbx_description
1 polymer ?
#
loop_
_entity_poly.entity_id
_entity_poly.type
_entity_poly.pdbx_seq_one_letter_code
_entity_poly.pdbx_strand_id
1 'polypeptide(L)' 'MLLQKLLDKGFDVRFESHAAAILEKDFPGALDDLEKVLANVKVPITEIVGSGGGETEGTQRMRRALNELAWQKHEFE' A
#
# COMPACT_ATOMS: atom_id res chain seq x y z
N MET A 1 -16.36 -6.33 2.75
CA MET A 1 -16.07 -4.95 3.19
C MET A 1 -15.09 -4.32 2.21
N LEU A 2 -14.89 -3.00 2.22
CA LEU A 2 -13.83 -2.37 1.42
C LEU A 2 -12.47 -2.93 1.87
N LEU A 3 -11.56 -3.21 0.93
CA LEU A 3 -10.23 -3.76 1.22
C LEU A 3 -10.24 -5.11 1.95
N GLN A 4 -11.19 -6.00 1.62
CA GLN A 4 -11.36 -7.31 2.27
C GLN A 4 -10.08 -8.15 2.27
N LYS A 5 -9.30 -8.14 1.18
CA LYS A 5 -8.07 -8.94 1.11
C LYS A 5 -7.02 -8.48 2.11
N LEU A 6 -7.03 -7.21 2.49
CA LEU A 6 -6.12 -6.67 3.50
C LEU A 6 -6.59 -7.09 4.90
N LEU A 7 -7.89 -6.98 5.16
CA LEU A 7 -8.48 -7.45 6.42
C LEU A 7 -8.21 -8.94 6.67
N ASP A 8 -8.41 -9.77 5.65
CA ASP A 8 -8.14 -11.22 5.72
C ASP A 8 -6.65 -11.54 5.97
N LYS A 9 -5.75 -10.60 5.63
CA LYS A 9 -4.31 -10.70 5.90
C LYS A 9 -3.89 -10.08 7.24
N GLY A 10 -4.85 -9.61 8.05
CA GLY A 10 -4.61 -9.03 9.37
C GLY A 10 -4.13 -7.58 9.34
N PHE A 11 -4.34 -6.86 8.25
CA PHE A 11 -4.14 -5.40 8.24
C PHE A 11 -5.22 -4.73 9.09
N ASP A 12 -4.82 -3.71 9.84
CA ASP A 12 -5.75 -2.76 10.42
C ASP A 12 -6.08 -1.69 9.39
N VAL A 13 -7.37 -1.52 9.10
CA VAL A 13 -7.86 -0.60 8.07
C VAL A 13 -8.89 0.31 8.69
N ARG A 14 -8.61 1.61 8.66
CA ARG A 14 -9.51 2.65 9.18
C ARG A 14 -9.73 3.72 8.11
N PHE A 15 -11.00 4.04 7.86
CA PHE A 15 -11.40 5.15 7.01
C PHE A 15 -11.78 6.34 7.89
N GLU A 16 -11.21 7.51 7.60
CA GLU A 16 -11.55 8.75 8.29
C GLU A 16 -12.51 9.60 7.47
N SER A 17 -13.44 10.27 8.15
CA SER A 17 -14.41 11.17 7.52
C SER A 17 -15.18 10.47 6.39
N HIS A 18 -15.07 10.97 5.15
CA HIS A 18 -15.77 10.44 3.97
C HIS A 18 -14.86 9.62 3.04
N ALA A 19 -13.66 9.24 3.49
CA ALA A 19 -12.66 8.59 2.64
C ALA A 19 -13.17 7.32 1.95
N ALA A 20 -13.95 6.48 2.65
CA ALA A 20 -14.50 5.26 2.07
C ALA A 20 -15.40 5.56 0.85
N ALA A 21 -16.32 6.52 0.99
CA ALA A 21 -17.26 6.88 -0.08
C ALA A 21 -16.54 7.54 -1.26
N ILE A 22 -15.55 8.39 -0.99
CA ILE A 22 -14.73 9.03 -2.03
C ILE A 22 -13.93 7.98 -2.81
N LEU A 23 -13.25 7.07 -2.12
CA LEU A 23 -12.47 6.02 -2.77
C LEU A 23 -13.34 5.06 -3.57
N GLU A 24 -14.49 4.64 -3.03
CA GLU A 24 -15.39 3.71 -3.71
C GLU A 24 -16.06 4.31 -4.94
N LYS A 25 -16.45 5.59 -4.89
CA LYS A 25 -17.22 6.23 -5.98
C LYS A 25 -16.35 6.96 -6.98
N ASP A 26 -15.40 7.76 -6.50
CA ASP A 26 -14.62 8.67 -7.33
C ASP A 26 -13.29 8.04 -7.78
N PHE A 27 -12.73 7.13 -6.97
CA PHE A 27 -11.42 6.52 -7.24
C PHE A 27 -11.39 4.98 -7.13
N PRO A 28 -12.35 4.24 -7.73
CA PRO A 28 -12.41 2.79 -7.57
C PRO A 28 -11.16 2.06 -8.08
N GLY A 29 -10.53 2.55 -9.15
CA GLY A 29 -9.27 1.97 -9.66
C GLY A 29 -8.10 2.15 -8.69
N ALA A 30 -8.00 3.31 -8.05
CA ALA A 30 -6.97 3.56 -7.04
C ALA A 30 -7.17 2.64 -5.82
N LEU A 31 -8.42 2.41 -5.44
CA LEU A 31 -8.75 1.48 -4.36
C LEU A 31 -8.33 0.04 -4.69
N ASP A 32 -8.59 -0.42 -5.91
CA ASP A 32 -8.19 -1.76 -6.39
C ASP A 32 -6.66 -1.90 -6.44
N ASP A 33 -5.95 -0.89 -6.94
CA ASP A 33 -4.49 -0.86 -6.98
C ASP A 33 -3.89 -0.96 -5.58
N LEU A 34 -4.40 -0.18 -4.64
CA LEU A 34 -3.96 -0.21 -3.25
C LEU A 34 -4.18 -1.59 -2.62
N GLU A 35 -5.37 -2.19 -2.79
CA GLU A 35 -5.63 -3.53 -2.26
C GLU A 35 -4.67 -4.56 -2.86
N LYS A 36 -4.46 -4.51 -4.18
CA LYS A 36 -3.58 -5.43 -4.91
C LYS A 36 -2.13 -5.32 -4.47
N VAL A 37 -1.59 -4.10 -4.34
CA VAL A 37 -0.18 -3.93 -3.95
C VAL A 37 0.01 -4.27 -2.48
N LEU A 38 -0.82 -3.71 -1.59
CA LEU A 38 -0.66 -3.89 -0.15
C LEU A 38 -0.85 -5.35 0.27
N ALA A 39 -1.75 -6.09 -0.40
CA ALA A 39 -1.93 -7.52 -0.12
C ALA A 39 -0.66 -8.32 -0.38
N ASN A 40 0.26 -7.86 -1.24
CA ASN A 40 1.50 -8.57 -1.55
C ASN A 40 2.70 -8.14 -0.68
N VAL A 41 2.51 -7.16 0.20
CA VAL A 41 3.55 -6.69 1.11
C VAL A 41 3.88 -7.77 2.13
N LYS A 42 5.17 -8.01 2.30
CA LYS A 42 5.72 -8.94 3.30
C LYS A 42 6.88 -8.25 4.00
N VAL A 43 7.00 -8.50 5.30
CA VAL A 43 8.11 -8.03 6.13
C VAL A 43 8.82 -9.27 6.70
N PRO A 44 9.75 -9.88 5.95
CA PRO A 44 10.53 -11.00 6.44
C PRO A 44 11.35 -10.60 7.67
N ILE A 45 11.47 -11.48 8.67
CA ILE A 45 12.25 -11.22 9.89
C ILE A 45 13.72 -10.85 9.59
N THR A 46 14.29 -11.38 8.50
CA THR A 46 15.64 -11.06 8.04
C THR A 46 15.79 -9.59 7.64
N GLU A 47 14.73 -8.95 7.15
CA GLU A 47 14.71 -7.53 6.80
C GLU A 47 14.45 -6.62 8.02
N ILE A 48 13.94 -7.19 9.13
CA ILE A 48 13.79 -6.47 10.41
C ILE A 48 15.12 -6.44 11.18
N VAL A 49 15.89 -7.53 11.10
CA VAL A 49 17.14 -7.70 11.86
C VAL A 49 18.36 -7.19 11.09
N GLY A 50 18.30 -7.10 9.75
CA GLY A 50 19.38 -6.59 8.90
C GLY A 50 19.63 -5.08 9.07
N SER A 51 20.90 -4.69 9.16
CA SER A 51 21.37 -3.33 9.49
C SER A 51 20.85 -2.24 8.53
N GLY A 52 20.32 -1.17 9.12
CA GLY A 52 19.76 -0.02 8.43
C GLY A 52 20.79 0.86 7.72
N GLY A 53 20.60 1.02 6.42
CA GLY A 53 21.22 2.06 5.60
C GLY A 53 20.45 2.17 4.28
N GLY A 54 19.82 3.32 4.03
CA GLY A 54 18.95 3.55 2.86
C GLY A 54 17.49 3.13 3.06
N GLU A 55 16.71 3.11 1.97
CA GLU A 55 15.32 2.65 1.92
C GLU A 55 15.28 1.12 2.08
N THR A 56 14.49 0.59 3.03
CA THR A 56 14.39 -0.86 3.24
C THR A 56 13.90 -1.59 1.98
N GLU A 57 14.35 -2.82 1.76
CA GLU A 57 13.95 -3.62 0.58
C GLU A 57 12.42 -3.78 0.47
N GLY A 58 11.73 -3.94 1.61
CA GLY A 58 10.26 -3.95 1.66
C GLY A 58 9.63 -2.67 1.09
N THR A 59 10.15 -1.50 1.48
CA THR A 59 9.67 -0.20 0.97
C THR A 59 9.97 -0.06 -0.52
N GLN A 60 11.17 -0.43 -0.97
CA GLN A 60 11.53 -0.39 -2.38
C GLN A 60 10.61 -1.26 -3.24
N ARG A 61 10.29 -2.47 -2.80
CA ARG A 61 9.36 -3.38 -3.51
C ARG A 61 7.97 -2.78 -3.64
N MET A 62 7.44 -2.21 -2.55
CA MET A 62 6.12 -1.56 -2.57
C MET A 62 6.11 -0.37 -3.53
N ARG A 63 7.14 0.48 -3.48
CA ARG A 63 7.27 1.63 -4.38
C ARG A 63 7.34 1.22 -5.85
N ARG A 64 8.10 0.17 -6.18
CA ARG A 64 8.17 -0.35 -7.56
C ARG A 64 6.82 -0.88 -8.04
N ALA A 65 6.12 -1.65 -7.21
CA ALA A 65 4.81 -2.19 -7.52
C ALA A 65 3.76 -1.10 -7.78
N LEU A 66 3.79 -0.01 -7.00
CA LEU A 66 2.95 1.16 -7.25
C LEU A 66 3.32 1.88 -8.55
N ASN A 67 4.62 2.08 -8.82
CA ASN A 67 5.08 2.74 -10.04
C ASN A 67 4.71 1.96 -11.31
N GLU A 68 4.70 0.62 -11.27
CA GLU A 68 4.20 -0.24 -12.35
C GLU A 68 2.70 -0.03 -12.65
N LEU A 69 1.94 0.49 -11.68
CA LEU A 69 0.54 0.89 -11.81
C LEU A 69 0.39 2.39 -12.09
N ALA A 70 1.45 3.05 -12.57
CA ALA A 70 1.51 4.47 -12.87
C ALA A 70 1.37 5.43 -11.67
N TRP A 71 1.56 4.93 -10.43
CA TRP A 71 1.69 5.79 -9.26
C TRP A 71 3.10 6.35 -9.17
N GLN A 72 3.31 7.49 -9.83
CA GLN A 72 4.60 8.16 -9.88
C GLN A 72 4.89 8.92 -8.59
N LYS A 73 6.14 8.88 -8.14
CA LYS A 73 6.59 9.70 -7.01
C LYS A 73 6.40 11.18 -7.39
N HIS A 74 5.65 11.90 -6.58
CA HIS A 74 5.49 13.34 -6.71
C HIS A 74 6.33 14.06 -5.66
N GLU A 75 7.00 15.14 -6.05
CA GLU A 75 7.71 16.03 -5.15
C GLU A 75 6.92 17.33 -5.05
N PHE A 76 6.42 17.62 -3.86
CA PHE A 76 5.69 18.85 -3.59
C PHE A 76 6.70 19.97 -3.37
N GLU A 77 6.62 21.04 -4.16
CA GLU A 77 7.41 22.27 -3.98
C GLU A 77 6.87 23.16 -2.85
#